data_AF-A0A1G3R9C8-F1
#
_entry.id   AF-A0A1G3R9C8-F1
#
_cell.length_a   1.000
_cell.length_b   1.000
_cell.length_c   1.000
_cell.angle_alpha   90.00
_cell.angle_beta   90.00
_cell.angle_gamma   90.00
#
_symmetry.space_group_name_H-M   'P 1'
#
loop_
_entity.id
_entity.type
_entity.pdbx_description
1 polymer ?
#
loop_
_entity_poly.entity_id
_entity_poly.type
_entity_poly.pdbx_seq_one_letter_code
_entity_poly.pdbx_strand_id
1 'polypeptide(L)'
;MAIRRIAEGRGLLKPGEAADSSRLLRFIFRPDFSSRDGVSATSGRGVGLDAVAEAVRSIGGRISVKTGKNQGTRFTLRFPVKEDR
;
A
#
# COMPACT_ATOMS: atom_id res chain seq x y z
N MET A 1 2.68 -6.57 13.65
CA MET A 1 2.24 -6.10 12.32
C MET A 1 3.43 -6.14 11.38
N ALA A 2 3.38 -6.89 10.27
CA ALA A 2 4.52 -7.06 9.35
C ALA A 2 4.99 -5.72 8.73
N ILE A 3 4.06 -4.83 8.40
CA ILE A 3 4.33 -3.50 7.82
C ILE A 3 5.27 -2.66 8.68
N ARG A 4 5.06 -2.64 10.01
CA ARG A 4 5.94 -1.89 10.94
C ARG A 4 7.37 -2.42 10.89
N ARG A 5 7.56 -3.75 10.95
CA ARG A 5 8.89 -4.35 10.90
C ARG A 5 9.63 -4.02 9.60
N ILE A 6 8.93 -4.06 8.46
CA ILE A 6 9.49 -3.70 7.15
C ILE A 6 9.85 -2.20 7.12
N ALA A 7 8.98 -1.33 7.64
CA ALA A 7 9.25 0.11 7.69
C ALA A 7 10.44 0.44 8.59
N GLU A 8 10.55 -0.19 9.76
CA GLU A 8 11.68 -0.03 10.68
C GLU A 8 12.98 -0.57 10.09
N GLY A 9 12.97 -1.79 9.51
CA GLY A 9 14.14 -2.40 8.88
C GLY A 9 14.67 -1.62 7.66
N ARG A 10 13.84 -0.78 7.05
CA ARG A 10 14.21 0.09 5.92
C ARG A 10 14.44 1.55 6.33
N GLY A 11 14.44 1.86 7.63
CA GLY A 11 14.66 3.22 8.14
C GLY A 11 13.54 4.22 7.80
N LEU A 12 12.36 3.73 7.36
CA LEU A 12 11.20 4.56 7.04
C LEU A 12 10.38 4.95 8.27
N LEU A 13 10.61 4.26 9.38
CA LEU A 13 10.01 4.50 10.69
C LEU A 13 11.07 4.23 11.75
N LYS A 14 11.25 5.13 12.72
CA LYS A 14 12.20 4.85 13.82
C LYS A 14 11.64 3.76 14.73
N PRO A 15 12.49 2.91 15.33
CA PRO A 15 12.04 1.95 16.34
C PRO A 15 11.28 2.67 17.47
N GLY A 16 10.08 2.20 17.78
CA GLY A 16 9.24 2.80 18.83
C GLY A 16 8.53 4.11 18.43
N GLU A 17 8.72 4.61 17.20
CA GLU A 17 7.98 5.79 16.72
C GLU A 17 6.48 5.50 16.69
N ALA A 18 5.71 6.42 17.28
CA ALA A 18 4.26 6.33 17.32
C ALA A 18 3.71 6.43 15.89
N ALA A 19 3.04 5.37 15.44
CA ALA A 19 2.40 5.32 14.13
C ALA A 19 1.09 4.56 14.27
N ASP A 20 -0.01 5.25 13.93
CA ASP A 20 -1.31 4.62 13.83
C ASP A 20 -1.38 3.67 12.62
N SER A 21 -2.39 2.80 12.60
CA SER A 21 -2.60 1.83 11.51
C SER A 21 -2.68 2.52 10.14
N SER A 22 -3.28 3.69 10.04
CA SER A 22 -3.42 4.45 8.80
C SER A 22 -2.09 5.06 8.33
N ARG A 23 -1.16 5.36 9.24
CA ARG A 23 0.21 5.76 8.88
C ARG A 23 1.01 4.59 8.36
N LEU A 24 0.96 3.47 9.07
CA LEU A 24 1.64 2.25 8.65
C LEU A 24 1.15 1.80 7.27
N LEU A 25 -0.16 1.83 7.04
CA LEU A 25 -0.76 1.42 5.77
C LEU A 25 -0.40 2.30 4.57
N ARG A 26 0.15 3.52 4.77
CA ARG A 26 0.66 4.31 3.65
C ARG A 26 1.93 3.73 3.06
N PHE A 27 2.73 3.05 3.88
CA PHE A 27 3.99 2.50 3.41
C PHE A 27 3.79 1.45 2.33
N ILE A 28 2.68 0.71 2.34
CA ILE A 28 2.40 -0.32 1.32
C ILE A 28 2.24 0.25 -0.09
N PHE A 29 2.00 1.56 -0.23
CA PHE A 29 1.90 2.25 -1.52
C PHE A 29 3.21 2.92 -1.94
N ARG A 30 4.30 2.78 -1.16
CA ARG A 30 5.61 3.28 -1.56
C ARG A 30 6.26 2.33 -2.55
N PRO A 31 7.01 2.86 -3.53
CA PRO A 31 7.85 2.04 -4.38
C PRO A 31 8.77 1.18 -3.51
N ASP A 32 9.03 -0.02 -4.01
CA ASP A 32 9.83 -1.07 -3.37
C ASP A 32 9.26 -1.65 -2.07
N PHE A 33 8.16 -1.12 -1.50
CA PHE A 33 7.60 -1.63 -0.25
C PHE A 33 6.88 -2.96 -0.48
N SER A 34 7.62 -4.05 -0.31
CA SER A 34 7.14 -5.42 -0.42
C SER A 34 7.59 -6.24 0.79
N SER A 35 6.76 -7.19 1.20
CA SER A 35 7.07 -8.16 2.26
C SER A 35 7.75 -9.43 1.74
N ARG A 36 8.20 -9.46 0.48
CA ARG A 36 8.87 -10.62 -0.11
C ARG A 36 10.39 -10.48 0.02
N ASP A 37 11.00 -11.43 0.73
CA ASP A 37 12.47 -11.61 0.82
C ASP A 37 13.10 -12.21 -0.46
N GLY A 38 12.31 -12.49 -1.51
CA GLY A 38 12.81 -13.09 -2.74
C GLY A 38 11.87 -12.95 -3.94
N VAL A 39 12.46 -12.88 -5.13
CA VAL A 39 11.77 -12.85 -6.43
C VAL A 39 11.31 -14.28 -6.75
N SER A 40 10.06 -14.64 -6.44
CA SER A 40 9.51 -15.94 -6.86
C SER A 40 8.96 -15.83 -8.28
N ALA A 41 9.57 -16.59 -9.20
CA ALA A 41 9.36 -16.54 -10.64
C ALA A 41 7.99 -17.04 -11.14
N THR A 42 7.06 -17.43 -10.28
CA THR A 42 5.84 -18.16 -10.69
C THR A 42 4.55 -17.71 -10.00
N SER A 43 4.44 -16.46 -9.59
CA SER A 43 3.14 -15.83 -9.30
C SER A 43 3.05 -14.52 -10.07
N GLY A 44 2.32 -14.58 -11.19
CA GLY A 44 2.19 -13.55 -12.22
C GLY A 44 2.38 -12.12 -11.72
N ARG A 45 3.42 -11.48 -12.26
CA ARG A 45 3.79 -10.05 -12.18
C ARG A 45 2.90 -9.30 -11.19
N GLY A 46 3.23 -9.43 -9.91
CA GLY A 46 2.53 -8.69 -8.87
C GLY A 46 2.58 -7.22 -9.24
N VAL A 47 1.43 -6.66 -9.62
CA VAL A 47 1.27 -5.21 -9.68
C VAL A 47 1.46 -4.79 -8.24
N GLY A 48 2.65 -4.28 -7.92
CA GLY A 48 2.93 -3.78 -6.60
C GLY A 48 1.87 -2.74 -6.25
N LEU A 49 1.52 -2.65 -4.97
CA LEU A 49 0.50 -1.68 -4.53
C LEU A 49 0.92 -0.23 -4.86
N ASP A 50 2.21 0.01 -5.08
CA ASP A 50 2.76 1.22 -5.69
C ASP A 50 2.25 1.44 -7.12
N ALA A 51 2.37 0.46 -8.01
CA ALA A 51 1.87 0.54 -9.39
C ALA A 51 0.33 0.68 -9.45
N VAL A 52 -0.40 0.01 -8.55
CA VAL A 52 -1.86 0.22 -8.41
C VAL A 52 -2.15 1.67 -7.97
N ALA A 53 -1.41 2.16 -6.98
CA ALA A 53 -1.61 3.53 -6.49
C ALA A 53 -1.25 4.57 -7.56
N GLU A 54 -0.22 4.32 -8.36
CA GLU A 54 0.15 5.16 -9.52
C GLU A 54 -0.95 5.16 -10.58
N ALA A 55 -1.45 4.00 -10.99
CA ALA A 55 -2.54 3.88 -11.95
C ALA A 55 -3.82 4.58 -11.48
N VAL A 56 -4.15 4.50 -10.18
CA VAL A 56 -5.30 5.22 -9.61
C VAL A 56 -5.08 6.72 -9.62
N ARG A 57 -3.88 7.20 -9.27
CA ARG A 57 -3.54 8.63 -9.25
C ARG A 57 -3.49 9.25 -10.65
N SER A 58 -3.01 8.51 -11.66
CA SER A 58 -2.85 9.02 -13.03
C SER A 58 -4.18 9.43 -13.67
N ILE A 59 -5.29 8.81 -13.24
CA ILE A 59 -6.65 9.16 -13.66
C ILE A 59 -7.39 10.07 -12.66
N GLY A 60 -6.65 10.74 -11.76
CA GLY A 60 -7.19 11.65 -10.76
C GLY A 60 -7.89 10.97 -9.58
N GLY A 61 -7.78 9.65 -9.48
CA GLY A 61 -8.39 8.86 -8.42
C GLY A 61 -7.61 8.88 -7.10
N ARG A 62 -8.22 8.29 -6.08
CA ARG A 62 -7.64 8.09 -4.74
C ARG A 62 -7.87 6.67 -4.28
N ILE A 63 -6.83 6.05 -3.73
CA ILE A 63 -6.90 4.73 -3.10
C ILE A 63 -6.74 4.84 -1.59
N SER A 64 -7.47 4.02 -0.84
CA SER A 64 -7.32 3.85 0.61
C SER A 64 -7.49 2.39 1.00
N VAL A 65 -6.92 2.02 2.14
CA VAL A 65 -6.96 0.64 2.64
C VAL A 65 -7.38 0.66 4.12
N LYS A 66 -8.22 -0.30 4.49
CA LYS A 66 -8.53 -0.63 5.88
C LYS A 66 -8.28 -2.13 6.07
N THR A 67 -7.60 -2.50 7.14
CA THR A 67 -7.33 -3.90 7.45
C THR A 67 -7.36 -4.10 8.96
N GLY A 68 -7.78 -5.28 9.38
CA GLY A 68 -7.81 -5.68 10.77
C GLY A 68 -7.51 -7.17 10.90
N LYS A 69 -6.86 -7.57 12.00
CA LYS A 69 -6.61 -8.98 12.30
C LYS A 69 -7.97 -9.71 12.31
N ASN A 70 -8.06 -10.81 11.57
CA ASN A 70 -9.27 -11.62 11.40
C ASN A 70 -10.48 -10.90 10.78
N GLN A 71 -10.30 -9.71 10.22
CA GLN A 71 -11.37 -8.93 9.55
C GLN A 71 -11.15 -8.82 8.02
N GLY A 72 -10.06 -9.38 7.52
CA GLY A 72 -9.64 -9.22 6.14
C GLY A 72 -9.11 -7.81 5.84
N THR A 73 -9.00 -7.51 4.55
CA THR A 73 -8.48 -6.23 4.04
C THR A 73 -9.45 -5.67 3.01
N ARG A 74 -9.82 -4.40 3.16
CA ARG A 74 -10.68 -3.65 2.24
C ARG A 74 -9.88 -2.55 1.57
N PHE A 75 -9.85 -2.57 0.25
CA PHE A 75 -9.39 -1.45 -0.57
C PHE A 75 -10.58 -0.62 -1.02
N THR A 76 -10.42 0.69 -1.08
CA THR A 76 -11.45 1.62 -1.56
C THR A 76 -10.81 2.59 -2.54
N LEU A 77 -11.26 2.50 -3.78
CA LEU A 77 -10.84 3.36 -4.89
C LEU A 77 -11.96 4.36 -5.17
N ARG A 78 -11.60 5.64 -5.31
CA ARG A 78 -12.52 6.73 -5.63
C ARG A 78 -11.99 7.44 -6.86
N PHE A 79 -12.85 7.67 -7.84
CA PHE A 79 -12.49 8.33 -9.09
C PHE A 79 -13.34 9.59 -9.26
N PRO A 80 -12.78 10.67 -9.84
CA PRO A 80 -13.58 11.80 -10.26
C PRO A 80 -14.51 11.34 -11.40
N VAL A 81 -15.75 11.80 -11.39
CA VAL A 81 -16.64 11.65 -12.54
C VAL A 81 -16.24 12.72 -13.53
N LYS A 82 -15.81 12.33 -14.74
CA LYS A 82 -15.68 13.30 -15.83
C LYS A 82 -17.10 13.62 -16.30
N GLU A 83 -17.47 14.90 -16.25
CA GLU A 83 -18.68 15.39 -16.92
C GLU A 83 -18.35 15.45 -18.42
N ASP A 84 -19.00 14.61 -19.21
CA ASP A 84 -18.91 14.65 -20.67
C ASP A 84 -19.68 15.90 -21.12
N ARG A 85 -18.97 16.91 -21.62
CA ARG A 85 -19.58 18.11 -22.23
C ARG A 85 -19.59 17.97 -23.74
#